data_AF-A0A015JIV9-F1
#
_entry.id   AF-A0A015JIV9-F1
#
_cell.length_a   1.000
_cell.length_b   1.000
_cell.length_c   1.000
_cell.angle_alpha   90.00
_cell.angle_beta   90.00
_cell.angle_gamma   90.00
#
_symmetry.space_group_name_H-M   'P 1'
#
loop_
_entity.id
_entity.type
_entity.pdbx_description
1 polymer ?
#
loop_
_entity_poly.entity_id
_entity_poly.type
_entity_poly.pdbx_seq_one_letter_code
_entity_poly.pdbx_strand_id
1 'polypeptide(L)'
;MDHERGSRRDSGKKRYRDDDRRSGGRDRRNRDRGRSSYIEVQEQQPAEDSPEKRLTTLLIILGDKMTPKEITTNIDKVASILKSEYSKLETHVLKTIKNCFMELPMKSYIYGTLIGLVNVTRSDVGVKVVKMTSQTLQQCLNEGNWRGAKLSLKFFGELTNANVISPRTMLDVYDDLLTALDEQNLKMSRADTIVYIVLASLPYVATRLRERCPDVLESMLAKIERYFYARERTILDIDGSVVRKSIQPYVGPNVPYEQQDVRVFPL
;
A
#
# COMPACT_ATOMS: atom_id res chain seq x y z
N MET A 1 25.98 -7.20 -62.73
CA MET A 1 25.69 -8.52 -63.30
C MET A 1 25.53 -9.50 -62.14
N ASP A 2 24.37 -9.41 -61.53
CA ASP A 2 23.40 -10.47 -61.27
C ASP A 2 23.83 -11.86 -60.72
N HIS A 3 22.89 -12.35 -59.92
CA HIS A 3 22.61 -13.72 -59.51
C HIS A 3 22.78 -14.78 -60.65
N GLU A 4 22.81 -16.10 -60.42
CA GLU A 4 21.84 -16.86 -59.61
C GLU A 4 22.27 -18.36 -59.47
N ARG A 5 21.42 -19.15 -58.80
CA ARG A 5 21.26 -20.63 -58.86
C ARG A 5 22.27 -21.50 -58.11
N GLY A 6 21.77 -22.13 -57.04
CA GLY A 6 22.27 -23.42 -56.55
C GLY A 6 21.45 -24.61 -57.07
N SER A 7 21.79 -25.83 -56.66
CA SER A 7 20.98 -27.04 -56.89
C SER A 7 21.10 -28.03 -55.71
N ARG A 8 20.38 -29.15 -55.76
CA ARG A 8 20.06 -30.04 -54.63
C ARG A 8 20.61 -31.47 -54.78
N ARG A 9 20.57 -32.21 -53.66
CA ARG A 9 20.72 -33.69 -53.48
C ARG A 9 22.16 -34.21 -53.61
N ASP A 10 22.71 -34.98 -52.67
CA ASP A 10 22.26 -36.18 -51.90
C ASP A 10 22.53 -37.51 -52.61
N SER A 11 23.43 -38.31 -52.03
CA SER A 11 23.49 -39.79 -52.08
C SER A 11 24.74 -40.29 -51.31
N GLY A 12 24.56 -40.88 -50.13
CA GLY A 12 25.67 -41.32 -49.26
C GLY A 12 26.19 -42.75 -49.51
N LYS A 13 26.97 -43.30 -48.57
CA LYS A 13 27.16 -44.76 -48.36
C LYS A 13 27.77 -45.10 -46.99
N LYS A 14 27.34 -46.23 -46.41
CA LYS A 14 27.82 -46.80 -45.12
C LYS A 14 29.12 -47.60 -45.28
N ARG A 15 29.91 -47.72 -44.20
CA ARG A 15 30.58 -48.98 -43.79
C ARG A 15 30.61 -49.12 -42.25
N TYR A 16 30.62 -50.36 -41.77
CA TYR A 16 30.85 -50.78 -40.37
C TYR A 16 32.40 -50.84 -40.11
N ARG A 17 32.99 -51.22 -38.96
CA ARG A 17 32.55 -52.16 -37.90
C ARG A 17 33.39 -52.09 -36.60
N ASP A 18 32.84 -52.66 -35.52
CA ASP A 18 33.41 -53.31 -34.29
C ASP A 18 34.87 -53.86 -34.43
N ASP A 19 35.68 -54.13 -33.39
CA ASP A 19 35.60 -54.15 -31.90
C ASP A 19 37.07 -53.96 -31.34
N ASP A 20 37.62 -54.27 -30.13
CA ASP A 20 37.32 -54.95 -28.84
C ASP A 20 38.42 -54.50 -27.79
N ARG A 21 38.31 -54.89 -26.51
CA ARG A 21 39.36 -55.07 -25.46
C ARG A 21 39.89 -53.91 -24.59
N ARG A 22 39.28 -53.81 -23.40
CA ARG A 22 39.88 -53.98 -22.04
C ARG A 22 41.36 -53.59 -21.83
N SER A 23 41.66 -52.71 -20.86
CA SER A 23 42.07 -53.14 -19.49
C SER A 23 42.45 -51.98 -18.55
N GLY A 24 42.06 -52.10 -17.27
CA GLY A 24 42.86 -51.81 -16.06
C GLY A 24 43.65 -50.51 -15.88
N GLY A 25 43.31 -49.78 -14.81
CA GLY A 25 44.32 -49.50 -13.77
C GLY A 25 44.88 -48.07 -13.62
N ARG A 26 44.29 -47.35 -12.65
CA ARG A 26 44.96 -46.55 -11.59
C ARG A 26 45.98 -45.43 -11.90
N ASP A 27 45.82 -44.40 -11.07
CA ASP A 27 46.82 -43.52 -10.46
C ASP A 27 47.47 -42.35 -11.24
N ARG A 28 46.88 -41.16 -10.96
CA ARG A 28 47.56 -40.01 -10.34
C ARG A 28 48.84 -39.51 -11.02
N ARG A 29 48.69 -38.51 -11.89
CA ARG A 29 49.63 -37.37 -11.91
C ARG A 29 48.90 -36.04 -11.72
N ASN A 30 48.99 -35.59 -10.48
CA ASN A 30 48.66 -34.25 -10.00
C ASN A 30 49.04 -33.16 -11.02
N ARG A 31 48.05 -32.37 -11.48
CA ARG A 31 48.30 -31.16 -12.28
C ARG A 31 47.79 -29.94 -11.52
N ASP A 32 48.67 -29.45 -10.65
CA ASP A 32 48.47 -28.23 -9.87
C ASP A 32 48.06 -27.05 -10.76
N ARG A 33 46.86 -26.52 -10.52
CA ARG A 33 46.29 -25.25 -11.02
C ARG A 33 44.86 -25.10 -10.49
N GLY A 34 44.63 -24.09 -9.65
CA GLY A 34 43.28 -23.68 -9.24
C GLY A 34 43.09 -23.66 -7.74
N ARG A 35 43.67 -22.66 -7.07
CA ARG A 35 43.35 -22.26 -5.69
C ARG A 35 41.95 -21.63 -5.64
N SER A 36 40.91 -22.42 -5.90
CA SER A 36 39.53 -22.04 -5.63
C SER A 36 39.23 -22.37 -4.18
N SER A 37 38.93 -21.36 -3.37
CA SER A 37 38.44 -21.59 -2.01
C SER A 37 37.03 -22.17 -2.13
N TYR A 38 36.90 -23.49 -1.94
CA TYR A 38 35.59 -24.06 -1.66
C TYR A 38 35.11 -23.42 -0.36
N ILE A 39 34.17 -22.49 -0.50
CA ILE A 39 33.31 -22.08 0.60
C ILE A 39 32.60 -23.36 1.02
N GLU A 40 32.83 -23.80 2.26
CA GLU A 40 31.94 -24.76 2.89
C GLU A 40 30.58 -24.09 2.96
N VAL A 41 29.70 -24.42 2.02
CA VAL A 41 28.28 -24.22 2.17
C VAL A 41 27.86 -25.18 3.28
N GLN A 42 28.03 -24.74 4.52
CA GLN A 42 27.29 -25.28 5.64
C GLN A 42 25.84 -25.29 5.20
N GLU A 43 25.24 -26.47 5.10
CA GLU A 43 23.80 -26.60 4.99
C GLU A 43 23.23 -25.98 6.26
N GLN A 44 22.82 -24.71 6.15
CA GLN A 44 22.11 -24.02 7.19
C GLN A 44 20.78 -24.74 7.34
N GLN A 45 20.76 -25.69 8.29
CA GLN A 45 19.54 -26.29 8.83
C GLN A 45 18.52 -25.17 8.95
N PRO A 46 17.34 -25.29 8.33
CA PRO A 46 16.45 -24.15 8.11
C PRO A 46 16.14 -23.51 9.46
N ALA A 47 16.77 -22.36 9.71
CA ALA A 47 16.77 -21.74 11.03
C ALA A 47 15.33 -21.54 11.45
N GLU A 48 14.93 -22.13 12.59
CA GLU A 48 13.52 -22.18 12.99
C GLU A 48 12.93 -20.77 12.92
N ASP A 49 12.07 -20.53 11.92
CA ASP A 49 11.57 -19.19 11.68
C ASP A 49 10.87 -18.73 12.96
N SER A 50 11.31 -17.61 13.54
CA SER A 50 10.76 -17.17 14.84
C SER A 50 9.25 -16.99 14.72
N PRO A 51 8.46 -17.23 15.78
CA PRO A 51 7.00 -17.07 15.71
C PRO A 51 6.60 -15.68 15.19
N GLU A 52 7.41 -14.66 15.49
CA GLU A 52 7.33 -13.30 14.93
C GLU A 52 7.44 -13.28 13.40
N LYS A 53 8.45 -13.93 12.82
CA LYS A 53 8.61 -14.05 11.36
C LYS A 53 7.46 -14.82 10.73
N ARG A 54 7.02 -15.95 11.32
CA ARG A 54 5.89 -16.75 10.82
C ARG A 54 4.62 -15.91 10.78
N LEU A 55 4.30 -15.18 11.85
CA LEU A 55 3.17 -14.25 11.90
C LEU A 55 3.32 -13.07 10.93
N THR A 56 4.53 -12.53 10.77
CA THR A 56 4.80 -11.45 9.81
C THR A 56 4.50 -11.91 8.38
N THR A 57 5.00 -13.09 8.00
CA THR A 57 4.74 -13.72 6.69
C THR A 57 3.25 -14.04 6.50
N LEU A 58 2.56 -14.55 7.53
CA LEU A 58 1.12 -14.79 7.47
C LEU A 58 0.32 -13.50 7.25
N LEU A 59 0.68 -12.39 7.91
CA LEU A 59 0.03 -11.08 7.75
C LEU A 59 0.32 -10.45 6.38
N ILE A 60 1.51 -10.65 5.81
CA ILE A 60 1.85 -10.16 4.47
C ILE A 60 1.12 -10.95 3.38
N ILE A 61 1.07 -12.28 3.49
CA ILE A 61 0.42 -13.18 2.51
C ILE A 61 -1.12 -13.12 2.60
N LEU A 62 -1.67 -12.67 3.74
CA LEU A 62 -3.12 -12.50 3.92
C LEU A 62 -3.72 -11.67 2.76
N GLY A 63 -4.69 -12.25 2.06
CA GLY A 63 -5.33 -11.62 0.90
C GLY A 63 -4.71 -11.87 -0.48
N ASP A 64 -3.58 -12.59 -0.60
CA ASP A 64 -3.01 -12.90 -1.93
C ASP A 64 -3.89 -13.86 -2.74
N LYS A 65 -4.62 -14.74 -2.06
CA LYS A 65 -5.64 -15.62 -2.66
C LYS A 65 -7.02 -15.04 -2.36
N MET A 66 -7.62 -14.38 -3.34
CA MET A 66 -8.87 -13.62 -3.21
C MET A 66 -10.14 -14.43 -3.50
N THR A 67 -10.19 -15.75 -3.23
CA THR A 67 -11.48 -16.46 -3.30
C THR A 67 -12.31 -16.14 -2.04
N PRO A 68 -13.62 -15.81 -2.15
CA PRO A 68 -14.39 -15.32 -1.00
C PRO A 68 -14.53 -16.30 0.18
N LYS A 69 -14.39 -17.61 -0.06
CA LYS A 69 -14.45 -18.65 1.00
C LYS A 69 -13.10 -18.90 1.67
N GLU A 70 -11.99 -18.76 0.95
CA GLU A 70 -10.65 -18.91 1.54
C GLU A 70 -10.28 -17.68 2.36
N ILE A 71 -10.57 -16.47 1.85
CA ILE A 71 -10.14 -15.23 2.52
C ILE A 71 -10.77 -15.06 3.91
N THR A 72 -12.05 -15.35 4.09
CA THR A 72 -12.72 -15.32 5.40
C THR A 72 -12.13 -16.36 6.34
N THR A 73 -12.08 -17.63 5.91
CA THR A 73 -11.48 -18.75 6.65
C THR A 73 -10.03 -18.47 7.07
N ASN A 74 -9.25 -17.76 6.24
CA ASN A 74 -7.86 -17.41 6.54
C ASN A 74 -7.76 -16.21 7.51
N ILE A 75 -8.64 -15.21 7.40
CA ILE A 75 -8.75 -14.13 8.38
C ILE A 75 -9.12 -14.70 9.76
N ASP A 76 -10.10 -15.61 9.85
CA ASP A 76 -10.52 -16.22 11.12
C ASP A 76 -9.40 -17.04 11.77
N LYS A 77 -8.60 -17.77 10.99
CA LYS A 77 -7.40 -18.47 11.47
C LYS A 77 -6.36 -17.50 12.03
N VAL A 78 -6.01 -16.45 11.27
CA VAL A 78 -5.03 -15.44 11.73
C VAL A 78 -5.56 -14.68 12.95
N ALA A 79 -6.85 -14.34 13.00
CA ALA A 79 -7.50 -13.73 14.16
C ALA A 79 -7.39 -14.64 15.39
N SER A 80 -7.57 -15.95 15.22
CA SER A 80 -7.46 -16.94 16.30
C SER A 80 -6.03 -17.04 16.85
N ILE A 81 -5.02 -17.12 15.97
CA ILE A 81 -3.60 -17.16 16.36
C ILE A 81 -3.21 -15.85 17.08
N LEU A 82 -3.64 -14.69 16.56
CA LEU A 82 -3.42 -13.40 17.22
C LEU A 82 -4.03 -13.36 18.62
N LYS A 83 -5.28 -13.83 18.82
CA LYS A 83 -5.93 -13.86 20.14
C LYS A 83 -5.12 -14.63 21.18
N SER A 84 -4.51 -15.77 20.80
CA SER A 84 -3.69 -16.60 21.69
C SER A 84 -2.27 -16.09 21.90
N GLU A 85 -1.61 -15.53 20.87
CA GLU A 85 -0.18 -15.21 20.92
C GLU A 85 0.15 -13.73 21.18
N TYR A 86 -0.83 -12.80 21.03
CA TYR A 86 -0.59 -11.35 21.14
C TYR A 86 0.17 -10.94 22.40
N SER A 87 -0.18 -11.50 23.57
CA SER A 87 0.45 -11.13 24.85
C SER A 87 1.97 -11.41 24.92
N LYS A 88 2.51 -12.24 24.01
CA LYS A 88 3.95 -12.51 23.88
C LYS A 88 4.62 -11.68 22.77
N LEU A 89 3.84 -11.23 21.78
CA LEU A 89 4.34 -10.72 20.49
C LEU A 89 3.81 -9.31 20.15
N GLU A 90 3.18 -8.61 21.10
CA GLU A 90 2.50 -7.31 20.93
C GLU A 90 3.30 -6.34 20.05
N THR A 91 4.57 -6.10 20.38
CA THR A 91 5.43 -5.13 19.70
C THR A 91 5.69 -5.50 18.23
N HIS A 92 5.91 -6.79 17.95
CA HIS A 92 6.10 -7.28 16.58
C HIS A 92 4.80 -7.31 15.77
N VAL A 93 3.68 -7.67 16.40
CA VAL A 93 2.35 -7.63 15.76
C VAL A 93 1.98 -6.19 15.39
N LEU A 94 2.10 -5.24 16.33
CA LEU A 94 1.84 -3.82 16.08
C LEU A 94 2.75 -3.25 14.97
N LYS A 95 4.07 -3.47 15.07
CA LYS A 95 5.04 -3.06 14.04
C LYS A 95 4.69 -3.62 12.65
N THR A 96 4.25 -4.88 12.59
CA THR A 96 3.81 -5.50 11.32
C THR A 96 2.54 -4.85 10.79
N ILE A 97 1.52 -4.61 11.63
CA ILE A 97 0.29 -3.93 11.21
C ILE A 97 0.58 -2.52 10.68
N LYS A 98 1.47 -1.75 11.33
CA LYS A 98 1.95 -0.44 10.84
C LYS A 98 2.56 -0.56 9.45
N ASN A 99 3.51 -1.47 9.26
CA ASN A 99 4.15 -1.68 7.96
C ASN A 99 3.13 -2.12 6.89
N CYS A 100 2.19 -3.01 7.25
CA CYS A 100 1.15 -3.51 6.37
C CYS A 100 0.24 -2.40 5.81
N PHE A 101 -0.29 -1.47 6.63
CA PHE A 101 -1.14 -0.40 6.08
C PHE A 101 -0.38 0.72 5.36
N MET A 102 0.92 0.89 5.65
CA MET A 102 1.78 1.90 5.02
C MET A 102 2.32 1.45 3.65
N GLU A 103 2.75 0.19 3.53
CA GLU A 103 3.33 -0.34 2.29
C GLU A 103 2.35 -1.16 1.43
N LEU A 104 1.30 -1.74 2.02
CA LEU A 104 0.29 -2.52 1.29
C LEU A 104 -1.11 -1.85 1.37
N PRO A 105 -1.29 -0.59 0.96
CA PRO A 105 -2.55 0.15 1.10
C PRO A 105 -3.70 -0.38 0.22
N MET A 106 -3.43 -1.34 -0.67
CA MET A 106 -4.44 -2.10 -1.40
C MET A 106 -5.10 -3.19 -0.54
N LYS A 107 -4.48 -3.59 0.60
CA LYS A 107 -4.99 -4.61 1.54
C LYS A 107 -5.60 -4.03 2.83
N SER A 108 -5.69 -2.70 2.98
CA SER A 108 -6.09 -2.04 4.24
C SER A 108 -7.39 -2.57 4.85
N TYR A 109 -8.42 -2.85 4.04
CA TYR A 109 -9.71 -3.42 4.48
C TYR A 109 -9.57 -4.81 5.11
N ILE A 110 -8.61 -5.62 4.67
CA ILE A 110 -8.32 -6.96 5.22
C ILE A 110 -7.78 -6.82 6.64
N TYR A 111 -6.84 -5.89 6.82
CA TYR A 111 -6.27 -5.59 8.14
C TYR A 111 -7.29 -4.94 9.07
N GLY A 112 -8.14 -4.03 8.57
CA GLY A 112 -9.26 -3.47 9.35
C GLY A 112 -10.23 -4.55 9.84
N THR A 113 -10.66 -5.44 8.94
CA THR A 113 -11.53 -6.59 9.26
C THR A 113 -10.89 -7.52 10.30
N LEU A 114 -9.60 -7.85 10.14
CA LEU A 114 -8.84 -8.68 11.08
C LEU A 114 -8.81 -8.07 12.48
N ILE A 115 -8.54 -6.75 12.60
CA ILE A 115 -8.52 -6.07 13.90
C ILE A 115 -9.92 -5.95 14.48
N GLY A 116 -10.97 -5.76 13.68
CA GLY A 116 -12.37 -5.85 14.15
C GLY A 116 -12.70 -7.20 14.79
N LEU A 117 -12.37 -8.29 14.11
CA LEU A 117 -12.59 -9.66 14.60
C LEU A 117 -11.77 -10.01 15.84
N VAL A 118 -10.61 -9.37 16.06
CA VAL A 118 -9.84 -9.49 17.31
C VAL A 118 -10.45 -8.61 18.41
N ASN A 119 -10.80 -7.35 18.11
CA ASN A 119 -11.35 -6.37 19.04
C ASN A 119 -12.62 -6.86 19.77
N VAL A 120 -13.51 -7.57 19.08
CA VAL A 120 -14.72 -8.18 19.67
C VAL A 120 -14.41 -9.11 20.86
N THR A 121 -13.26 -9.78 20.85
CA THR A 121 -12.81 -10.68 21.94
C THR A 121 -11.70 -10.10 22.82
N ARG A 122 -11.00 -9.08 22.33
CA ARG A 122 -9.76 -8.52 22.88
C ARG A 122 -9.64 -7.04 22.52
N SER A 123 -10.41 -6.21 23.23
CA SER A 123 -10.42 -4.77 23.04
C SER A 123 -9.10 -4.08 23.44
N ASP A 124 -8.26 -4.75 24.24
CA ASP A 124 -6.89 -4.36 24.52
C ASP A 124 -6.06 -4.23 23.24
N VAL A 125 -6.20 -5.18 22.31
CA VAL A 125 -5.54 -5.15 20.99
C VAL A 125 -6.05 -3.97 20.16
N GLY A 126 -7.37 -3.74 20.15
CA GLY A 126 -7.99 -2.63 19.43
C GLY A 126 -7.45 -1.28 19.89
N VAL A 127 -7.46 -1.02 21.21
CA VAL A 127 -6.93 0.22 21.80
C VAL A 127 -5.45 0.42 21.47
N LYS A 128 -4.63 -0.64 21.52
CA LYS A 128 -3.20 -0.57 21.15
C LYS A 128 -3.00 -0.23 19.67
N VAL A 129 -3.79 -0.83 18.76
CA VAL A 129 -3.73 -0.53 17.32
C VAL A 129 -4.18 0.91 17.04
N VAL A 130 -5.30 1.37 17.59
CA VAL A 130 -5.80 2.74 17.40
C VAL A 130 -4.77 3.77 17.91
N LYS A 131 -4.17 3.54 19.09
CA LYS A 131 -3.11 4.40 19.63
C LYS A 131 -1.87 4.44 18.72
N MET A 132 -1.44 3.29 18.20
CA MET A 132 -0.31 3.20 17.27
C MET A 132 -0.58 3.91 15.93
N THR A 133 -1.80 3.81 15.38
CA THR A 133 -2.18 4.51 14.15
C THR A 133 -2.29 6.02 14.39
N SER A 134 -2.84 6.47 15.53
CA SER A 134 -2.82 7.88 15.95
C SER A 134 -1.39 8.43 16.05
N GLN A 135 -0.50 7.74 16.74
CA GLN A 135 0.92 8.11 16.84
C GLN A 135 1.62 8.14 15.48
N THR A 136 1.25 7.25 14.55
CA THR A 136 1.79 7.19 13.19
C THR A 136 1.27 8.34 12.32
N LEU A 137 0.00 8.71 12.45
CA LEU A 137 -0.57 9.89 11.79
C LEU A 137 0.14 11.17 12.27
N GLN A 138 0.28 11.35 13.60
CA GLN A 138 0.99 12.51 14.16
C GLN A 138 2.46 12.55 13.71
N GLN A 139 3.15 11.41 13.71
CA GLN A 139 4.52 11.30 13.19
C GLN A 139 4.58 11.77 11.74
N CYS A 140 3.70 11.25 10.87
CA CYS A 140 3.69 11.60 9.45
C CYS A 140 3.37 13.07 9.20
N LEU A 141 2.52 13.70 10.02
CA LEU A 141 2.22 15.13 9.93
C LEU A 141 3.44 15.98 10.34
N ASN A 142 4.10 15.61 11.45
CA ASN A 142 5.30 16.30 11.94
C ASN A 142 6.48 16.19 10.95
N GLU A 143 6.61 15.06 10.26
CA GLU A 143 7.64 14.80 9.25
C GLU A 143 7.30 15.38 7.85
N GLY A 144 6.10 15.93 7.65
CA GLY A 144 5.61 16.36 6.33
C GLY A 144 5.36 15.20 5.34
N ASN A 145 5.24 13.97 5.84
CA ASN A 145 4.97 12.76 5.08
C ASN A 145 3.47 12.63 4.75
N TRP A 146 2.99 13.47 3.84
CA TRP A 146 1.58 13.52 3.42
C TRP A 146 1.06 12.19 2.86
N ARG A 147 1.92 11.36 2.24
CA ARG A 147 1.58 9.99 1.84
C ARG A 147 1.23 9.14 3.07
N GLY A 148 2.12 9.11 4.06
CA GLY A 148 1.93 8.37 5.31
C GLY A 148 0.71 8.83 6.11
N ALA A 149 0.47 10.14 6.16
CA ALA A 149 -0.73 10.72 6.78
C ALA A 149 -2.01 10.25 6.08
N LYS A 150 -2.08 10.31 4.73
CA LYS A 150 -3.22 9.83 3.95
C LYS A 150 -3.48 8.33 4.14
N LEU A 151 -2.43 7.51 4.19
CA LEU A 151 -2.57 6.06 4.40
C LEU A 151 -3.01 5.72 5.84
N SER A 152 -2.54 6.49 6.83
CA SER A 152 -3.01 6.38 8.21
C SER A 152 -4.49 6.75 8.34
N LEU A 153 -4.93 7.85 7.70
CA LEU A 153 -6.34 8.25 7.65
C LEU A 153 -7.23 7.24 6.93
N LYS A 154 -6.76 6.64 5.83
CA LYS A 154 -7.47 5.51 5.20
C LYS A 154 -7.66 4.37 6.20
N PHE A 155 -6.62 3.97 6.93
CA PHE A 155 -6.71 2.87 7.89
C PHE A 155 -7.61 3.20 9.09
N PHE A 156 -7.66 4.46 9.55
CA PHE A 156 -8.67 4.96 10.48
C PHE A 156 -10.12 4.76 9.95
N GLY A 157 -10.35 5.00 8.65
CA GLY A 157 -11.62 4.69 7.98
C GLY A 157 -11.95 3.19 7.99
N GLU A 158 -11.00 2.31 7.67
CA GLU A 158 -11.19 0.85 7.73
C GLU A 158 -11.48 0.35 9.15
N LEU A 159 -10.82 0.91 10.18
CA LEU A 159 -11.09 0.61 11.59
C LEU A 159 -12.48 1.11 12.03
N THR A 160 -12.98 2.20 11.45
CA THR A 160 -14.35 2.68 11.66
C THR A 160 -15.38 1.76 11.01
N ASN A 161 -15.12 1.30 9.76
CA ASN A 161 -15.94 0.30 9.08
C ASN A 161 -16.03 -1.04 9.87
N ALA A 162 -14.94 -1.42 10.52
CA ALA A 162 -14.82 -2.62 11.35
C ALA A 162 -15.37 -2.46 12.79
N ASN A 163 -16.00 -1.33 13.13
CA ASN A 163 -16.51 -0.99 14.47
C ASN A 163 -15.43 -1.01 15.60
N VAL A 164 -14.18 -0.75 15.26
CA VAL A 164 -13.08 -0.56 16.25
C VAL A 164 -13.04 0.90 16.72
N ILE A 165 -13.46 1.83 15.86
CA ILE A 165 -13.54 3.27 16.13
C ILE A 165 -14.98 3.74 15.88
N SER A 166 -15.47 4.70 16.66
CA SER A 166 -16.81 5.25 16.43
C SER A 166 -16.84 6.18 15.21
N PRO A 167 -17.92 6.18 14.39
CA PRO A 167 -18.08 7.13 13.28
C PRO A 167 -17.97 8.60 13.71
N ARG A 168 -18.36 8.92 14.95
CA ARG A 168 -18.22 10.26 15.51
C ARG A 168 -16.74 10.62 15.70
N THR A 169 -15.96 9.75 16.33
CA THR A 169 -14.50 9.92 16.53
C THR A 169 -13.75 10.06 15.21
N MET A 170 -14.20 9.40 14.14
CA MET A 170 -13.64 9.57 12.79
C MET A 170 -13.86 11.00 12.25
N LEU A 171 -15.04 11.57 12.48
CA LEU A 171 -15.35 12.96 12.11
C LEU A 171 -14.63 13.97 13.00
N ASP A 172 -14.50 13.70 14.30
CA ASP A 172 -13.73 14.54 15.22
C ASP A 172 -12.25 14.63 14.75
N VAL A 173 -11.64 13.49 14.35
CA VAL A 173 -10.27 13.45 13.76
C VAL A 173 -10.17 14.20 12.42
N TYR A 174 -11.25 14.27 11.64
CA TYR A 174 -11.26 15.09 10.42
C TYR A 174 -11.37 16.58 10.74
N ASP A 175 -12.21 17.01 11.69
CA ASP A 175 -12.30 18.42 12.05
C ASP A 175 -11.04 18.91 12.78
N ASP A 176 -10.43 18.08 13.64
CA ASP A 176 -9.10 18.33 14.24
C ASP A 176 -8.07 18.70 13.15
N LEU A 177 -8.04 17.97 12.03
CA LEU A 177 -7.16 18.31 10.89
C LEU A 177 -7.59 19.59 10.17
N LEU A 178 -8.90 19.81 10.02
CA LEU A 178 -9.45 20.99 9.36
C LEU A 178 -9.38 22.25 10.23
N THR A 179 -9.10 22.17 11.54
CA THR A 179 -8.76 23.35 12.37
C THR A 179 -7.54 24.11 11.83
N ALA A 180 -6.65 23.42 11.11
CA ALA A 180 -5.53 24.06 10.43
C ALA A 180 -5.97 25.09 9.39
N LEU A 181 -7.21 25.04 8.89
CA LEU A 181 -7.77 26.04 7.96
C LEU A 181 -8.12 27.36 8.66
N ASP A 182 -8.29 27.33 9.98
CA ASP A 182 -8.62 28.49 10.81
C ASP A 182 -7.34 29.23 11.29
N GLU A 183 -6.14 28.76 10.91
CA GLU A 183 -4.85 29.37 11.23
C GLU A 183 -4.58 30.68 10.47
N GLN A 184 -4.15 31.72 11.18
CA GLN A 184 -3.71 32.98 10.56
C GLN A 184 -2.40 32.79 9.77
N ASN A 185 -2.33 33.39 8.58
CA ASN A 185 -1.19 33.31 7.65
C ASN A 185 -0.86 31.89 7.14
N LEU A 186 -1.85 30.99 7.15
CA LEU A 186 -1.75 29.64 6.59
C LEU A 186 -1.32 29.66 5.11
N LYS A 187 -0.29 28.87 4.77
CA LYS A 187 0.11 28.67 3.37
C LYS A 187 -0.94 27.83 2.64
N MET A 188 -1.46 28.35 1.52
CA MET A 188 -2.46 27.66 0.67
C MET A 188 -2.05 26.23 0.32
N SER A 189 -0.78 25.95 0.07
CA SER A 189 -0.30 24.59 -0.22
C SER A 189 -0.45 23.60 0.95
N ARG A 190 -0.36 24.07 2.21
CA ARG A 190 -0.65 23.25 3.40
C ARG A 190 -2.15 23.01 3.53
N ALA A 191 -2.96 24.05 3.32
CA ALA A 191 -4.42 23.97 3.35
C ALA A 191 -4.96 22.98 2.30
N ASP A 192 -4.53 23.12 1.04
CA ASP A 192 -4.84 22.20 -0.05
C ASP A 192 -4.44 20.76 0.28
N THR A 193 -3.25 20.56 0.85
CA THR A 193 -2.77 19.21 1.19
C THR A 193 -3.62 18.57 2.30
N ILE A 194 -4.03 19.35 3.31
CA ILE A 194 -4.88 18.88 4.41
C ILE A 194 -6.29 18.53 3.90
N VAL A 195 -6.92 19.42 3.14
CA VAL A 195 -8.23 19.16 2.51
C VAL A 195 -8.18 17.95 1.58
N TYR A 196 -7.10 17.83 0.79
CA TYR A 196 -6.88 16.67 -0.08
C TYR A 196 -6.76 15.35 0.69
N ILE A 197 -6.01 15.27 1.79
CA ILE A 197 -5.88 13.99 2.52
C ILE A 197 -7.19 13.59 3.25
N VAL A 198 -7.97 14.58 3.72
CA VAL A 198 -9.32 14.33 4.28
C VAL A 198 -10.23 13.80 3.17
N LEU A 199 -10.44 14.56 2.10
CA LEU A 199 -11.33 14.18 0.99
C LEU A 199 -10.90 12.87 0.30
N ALA A 200 -9.60 12.60 0.14
CA ALA A 200 -9.11 11.36 -0.47
C ALA A 200 -9.24 10.13 0.45
N SER A 201 -9.52 10.30 1.74
CA SER A 201 -9.83 9.20 2.67
C SER A 201 -11.33 9.00 2.86
N LEU A 202 -12.14 10.04 2.67
CA LEU A 202 -13.59 10.03 2.88
C LEU A 202 -14.34 8.91 2.12
N PRO A 203 -14.07 8.60 0.84
CA PRO A 203 -14.76 7.52 0.10
C PRO A 203 -14.70 6.13 0.76
N TYR A 204 -13.70 5.85 1.60
CA TYR A 204 -13.58 4.57 2.29
C TYR A 204 -14.54 4.42 3.47
N VAL A 205 -15.07 5.52 4.03
CA VAL A 205 -15.87 5.52 5.26
C VAL A 205 -17.18 6.32 5.17
N ALA A 206 -17.36 7.15 4.13
CA ALA A 206 -18.48 8.09 3.96
C ALA A 206 -19.87 7.48 4.23
N THR A 207 -20.13 6.26 3.75
CA THR A 207 -21.40 5.55 3.98
C THR A 207 -21.68 5.38 5.48
N ARG A 208 -20.68 4.96 6.27
CA ARG A 208 -20.82 4.81 7.73
C ARG A 208 -20.95 6.14 8.47
N LEU A 209 -20.30 7.19 7.98
CA LEU A 209 -20.44 8.53 8.56
C LEU A 209 -21.85 9.07 8.34
N ARG A 210 -22.38 8.98 7.10
CA ARG A 210 -23.74 9.40 6.75
C ARG A 210 -24.82 8.57 7.45
N GLU A 211 -24.61 7.27 7.64
CA GLU A 211 -25.52 6.38 8.39
C GLU A 211 -25.63 6.70 9.89
N ARG A 212 -24.67 7.43 10.48
CA ARG A 212 -24.55 7.56 11.94
C ARG A 212 -24.42 8.99 12.48
N CYS A 213 -23.87 9.90 11.69
CA CYS A 213 -23.59 11.29 12.07
C CYS A 213 -23.74 12.24 10.87
N PRO A 214 -24.90 12.25 10.15
CA PRO A 214 -25.07 13.03 8.93
C PRO A 214 -24.85 14.53 9.16
N ASP A 215 -25.41 15.12 10.21
CA ASP A 215 -25.33 16.56 10.46
C ASP A 215 -23.89 17.05 10.70
N VAL A 216 -23.07 16.21 11.33
CA VAL A 216 -21.65 16.48 11.58
C VAL A 216 -20.83 16.33 10.29
N LEU A 217 -21.17 15.35 9.43
CA LEU A 217 -20.57 15.19 8.11
C LEU A 217 -20.89 16.39 7.21
N GLU A 218 -22.15 16.84 7.14
CA GLU A 218 -22.54 18.03 6.37
C GLU A 218 -21.87 19.30 6.90
N SER A 219 -21.76 19.47 8.23
CA SER A 219 -21.03 20.59 8.82
C SER A 219 -19.54 20.59 8.45
N MET A 220 -18.90 19.41 8.40
CA MET A 220 -17.50 19.25 7.97
C MET A 220 -17.35 19.56 6.47
N LEU A 221 -18.26 19.09 5.63
CA LEU A 221 -18.26 19.37 4.19
C LEU A 221 -18.48 20.87 3.91
N ALA A 222 -19.37 21.53 4.64
CA ALA A 222 -19.58 22.99 4.55
C ALA A 222 -18.33 23.80 4.98
N LYS A 223 -17.50 23.29 5.91
CA LYS A 223 -16.21 23.91 6.24
C LYS A 223 -15.23 23.83 5.06
N ILE A 224 -15.18 22.69 4.38
CA ILE A 224 -14.35 22.47 3.18
C ILE A 224 -14.85 23.31 1.98
N GLU A 225 -16.16 23.42 1.79
CA GLU A 225 -16.75 24.23 0.71
C GLU A 225 -16.44 25.73 0.87
N ARG A 226 -16.54 26.26 2.10
CA ARG A 226 -16.11 27.64 2.42
C ARG A 226 -14.64 27.87 2.10
N TYR A 227 -13.78 26.88 2.37
CA TYR A 227 -12.36 26.95 1.99
C TYR A 227 -12.18 27.02 0.46
N PHE A 228 -12.91 26.20 -0.32
CA PHE A 228 -12.84 26.27 -1.78
C PHE A 228 -13.24 27.64 -2.33
N TYR A 229 -14.32 28.26 -1.83
CA TYR A 229 -14.71 29.61 -2.25
C TYR A 229 -13.67 30.69 -1.86
N ALA A 230 -13.04 30.57 -0.70
CA ALA A 230 -11.97 31.50 -0.31
C ALA A 230 -10.72 31.32 -1.20
N ARG A 231 -10.32 30.07 -1.44
CA ARG A 231 -9.21 29.69 -2.31
C ARG A 231 -9.40 30.16 -3.76
N GLU A 232 -10.62 30.01 -4.30
CA GLU A 232 -10.98 30.43 -5.66
C GLU A 232 -10.75 31.93 -5.85
N ARG A 233 -11.20 32.77 -4.90
CA ARG A 233 -10.94 34.22 -4.90
C ARG A 233 -9.44 34.52 -4.88
N THR A 234 -8.70 33.97 -3.93
CA THR A 234 -7.24 34.19 -3.83
C THR A 234 -6.49 33.74 -5.09
N ILE A 235 -6.98 32.74 -5.82
CA ILE A 235 -6.40 32.29 -7.09
C ILE A 235 -6.74 33.26 -8.25
N LEU A 236 -7.94 33.86 -8.25
CA LEU A 236 -8.33 34.91 -9.19
C LEU A 236 -7.58 36.23 -8.94
N ASP A 237 -7.20 36.52 -7.69
CA ASP A 237 -6.32 37.66 -7.36
C ASP A 237 -4.87 37.47 -7.89
N ILE A 238 -4.50 36.26 -8.34
CA ILE A 238 -3.14 35.87 -8.77
C ILE A 238 -3.07 35.64 -10.31
N ASP A 239 -4.07 36.07 -11.09
CA ASP A 239 -4.31 35.58 -12.47
C ASP A 239 -3.32 36.03 -13.57
N GLY A 240 -2.20 36.64 -13.19
CA GLY A 240 -1.03 36.86 -14.06
C GLY A 240 -0.10 35.64 -14.22
N SER A 241 -0.26 34.57 -13.43
CA SER A 241 0.73 33.48 -13.37
C SER A 241 0.79 32.62 -14.64
N VAL A 242 1.90 32.73 -15.39
CA VAL A 242 2.21 31.91 -16.58
C VAL A 242 2.14 30.41 -16.27
N VAL A 243 2.60 30.00 -15.09
CA VAL A 243 2.62 28.59 -14.66
C VAL A 243 1.20 28.00 -14.60
N ARG A 244 0.18 28.79 -14.21
CA ARG A 244 -1.23 28.35 -14.22
C ARG A 244 -1.68 28.00 -15.64
N LYS A 245 -1.30 28.81 -16.64
CA LYS A 245 -1.62 28.61 -18.06
C LYS A 245 -0.87 27.42 -18.68
N SER A 246 0.29 27.05 -18.14
CA SER A 246 1.04 25.85 -18.57
C SER A 246 0.57 24.54 -17.94
N ILE A 247 -0.20 24.59 -16.85
CA ILE A 247 -0.73 23.40 -16.13
C ILE A 247 -2.23 23.20 -16.38
N GLN A 248 -2.93 24.20 -16.94
CA GLN A 248 -4.30 24.04 -17.43
C GLN A 248 -4.39 22.84 -18.41
N PRO A 249 -5.28 21.87 -18.16
CA PRO A 249 -5.47 20.75 -19.08
C PRO A 249 -6.03 21.25 -20.41
N TYR A 250 -5.77 20.49 -21.49
CA TYR A 250 -6.05 20.95 -22.86
C TYR A 250 -7.55 21.16 -23.08
N VAL A 251 -7.97 22.43 -23.23
CA VAL A 251 -9.31 22.83 -23.67
C VAL A 251 -9.29 23.05 -25.18
N GLY A 252 -9.93 22.15 -25.93
CA GLY A 252 -10.02 22.23 -27.38
C GLY A 252 -11.11 21.31 -27.94
N PRO A 253 -11.47 21.43 -29.22
CA PRO A 253 -12.70 20.84 -29.78
C PRO A 253 -12.74 19.30 -29.78
N ASN A 254 -11.61 18.63 -29.55
CA ASN A 254 -11.47 17.17 -29.57
C ASN A 254 -11.14 16.57 -28.19
N VAL A 255 -11.59 17.18 -27.08
CA VAL A 255 -11.44 16.56 -25.74
C VAL A 255 -12.32 15.31 -25.62
N PRO A 256 -11.77 14.13 -25.26
CA PRO A 256 -12.56 12.91 -25.14
C PRO A 256 -13.38 12.82 -23.83
N TYR A 257 -13.08 13.68 -22.85
CA TYR A 257 -13.75 13.73 -21.55
C TYR A 257 -13.85 15.18 -21.06
N GLU A 258 -14.91 15.48 -20.31
CA GLU A 258 -15.09 16.75 -19.61
C GLU A 258 -14.08 16.89 -18.46
N GLN A 259 -13.42 18.04 -18.37
CA GLN A 259 -12.34 18.29 -17.40
C GLN A 259 -12.89 19.10 -16.23
N GLN A 260 -13.30 18.44 -15.14
CA GLN A 260 -14.11 19.07 -14.09
C GLN A 260 -13.38 20.13 -13.23
N ASP A 261 -12.04 20.16 -13.25
CA ASP A 261 -11.24 21.28 -12.69
C ASP A 261 -11.29 22.56 -13.56
N VAL A 262 -11.86 22.50 -14.76
CA VAL A 262 -11.95 23.62 -15.72
C VAL A 262 -13.26 24.39 -15.50
N ARG A 263 -13.44 24.96 -14.31
CA ARG A 263 -14.33 26.11 -14.12
C ARG A 263 -13.68 27.38 -14.69
N VAL A 264 -13.56 27.40 -16.02
CA VAL A 264 -13.37 28.64 -16.76
C VAL A 264 -14.69 29.38 -16.73
N PHE A 265 -14.78 30.39 -15.87
CA PHE A 265 -15.83 31.40 -16.00
C PHE A 265 -15.64 32.12 -17.35
N PRO A 266 -16.73 32.40 -18.10
CA PRO A 266 -16.65 33.18 -19.33
C PRO A 266 -16.19 34.61 -19.02
N LEU A 267 -15.56 35.23 -20.02
CA LEU A 267 -15.16 36.65 -20.04
C LEU A 267 -16.39 37.58 -20.11
#